data_AF-A0A8C6Y416-F1
#
_entry.id   AF-A0A8C6Y416-F1
#
_cell.length_a   1.000
_cell.length_b   1.000
_cell.length_c   1.000
_cell.angle_alpha   90.00
_cell.angle_beta   90.00
_cell.angle_gamma   90.00
#
_symmetry.space_group_name_H-M   'P 1'
#
loop_
_entity.id
_entity.type
_entity.pdbx_description
1 polymer ?
#
loop_
_entity_poly.entity_id
_entity_poly.type
_entity_poly.pdbx_seq_one_letter_code
_entity_poly.pdbx_strand_id
1 'polypeptide(L)'
;MRPQEKSMSEAIKSKIENYKTAPFDSRFPNQNQTRGCWQNYLDFHRCEKAMNTKGSDPYVCQWYKKVYSSLCPSIWVDNWDELRENGCFPGKI
;
A
#
# COMPACT_ATOMS: atom_id res chain seq x y z
N MET A 1 0.23 -25.15 -24.58
CA MET A 1 0.62 -23.74 -24.36
C MET A 1 -0.31 -23.16 -23.31
N ARG A 2 0.18 -22.86 -22.10
CA ARG A 2 -0.65 -22.35 -21.00
C ARG A 2 -0.46 -20.82 -20.95
N PRO A 3 -1.48 -20.00 -21.28
CA PRO A 3 -1.33 -18.55 -21.22
C PRO A 3 -1.35 -18.08 -19.76
N GLN A 4 -0.45 -17.15 -19.43
CA GLN A 4 -0.40 -16.31 -18.21
C GLN A 4 0.26 -16.91 -16.96
N GLU A 5 1.60 -16.91 -16.92
CA GLU A 5 2.34 -16.61 -15.69
C GLU A 5 3.04 -15.26 -15.88
N LYS A 6 2.31 -14.15 -15.68
CA LYS A 6 2.97 -12.86 -15.45
C LYS A 6 3.45 -12.87 -14.01
N SER A 7 4.70 -12.47 -13.77
CA SER A 7 5.20 -12.25 -12.41
C SER A 7 4.25 -11.28 -11.68
N MET A 8 3.99 -11.53 -10.40
CA MET A 8 3.13 -10.65 -9.58
C MET A 8 3.58 -9.18 -9.64
N SER A 9 4.89 -8.92 -9.77
CA SER A 9 5.39 -7.57 -9.92
C SER A 9 5.08 -6.95 -11.29
N GLU A 10 5.09 -7.73 -12.37
CA GLU A 10 4.72 -7.27 -13.72
C GLU A 10 3.24 -6.93 -13.83
N ALA A 11 2.38 -7.75 -13.22
CA ALA A 11 0.96 -7.45 -13.13
C ALA A 11 0.71 -6.13 -12.37
N ILE A 12 1.44 -5.89 -11.29
CA ILE A 12 1.34 -4.64 -10.53
C ILE A 12 1.93 -3.46 -11.30
N LYS A 13 3.03 -3.62 -12.04
CA LYS A 13 3.58 -2.58 -12.95
C LYS A 13 2.52 -2.08 -13.92
N SER A 14 1.86 -2.99 -14.63
CA SER A 14 0.79 -2.62 -15.59
C SER A 14 -0.42 -1.92 -14.96
N LYS A 15 -0.74 -2.27 -13.70
CA LYS A 15 -1.82 -1.62 -12.94
C LYS A 15 -1.43 -0.20 -12.51
N ILE A 16 -0.18 -0.01 -12.09
CA ILE A 16 0.35 1.30 -11.67
C ILE A 16 0.49 2.24 -12.87
N GLU A 17 0.90 1.73 -14.03
CA GLU A 17 1.02 2.53 -15.25
C GLU A 17 -0.31 3.19 -15.65
N ASN A 18 -1.42 2.46 -15.48
CA ASN A 18 -2.76 2.96 -15.78
C ASN A 18 -3.48 3.57 -14.56
N TYR A 19 -2.78 3.78 -13.45
CA TYR A 19 -3.37 4.28 -12.22
C TYR A 19 -3.69 5.78 -12.34
N LYS A 20 -4.95 6.14 -12.09
CA LYS A 20 -5.41 7.55 -12.04
C LYS A 20 -5.65 8.01 -10.61
N THR A 21 -6.43 7.24 -9.86
CA THR A 21 -6.80 7.49 -8.47
C THR A 21 -7.12 6.17 -7.77
N ALA A 22 -7.27 6.20 -6.46
CA ALA A 22 -7.64 5.03 -5.68
C ALA A 22 -9.02 4.51 -6.15
N PRO A 23 -9.13 3.22 -6.53
CA PRO A 23 -10.41 2.65 -6.93
C PRO A 23 -11.33 2.49 -5.72
N PHE A 24 -12.62 2.27 -5.99
CA PHE A 24 -13.58 1.91 -4.95
C PHE A 24 -13.16 0.61 -4.25
N ASP A 25 -13.15 0.63 -2.92
CA ASP A 25 -12.86 -0.52 -2.07
C ASP A 25 -14.11 -0.92 -1.30
N SER A 26 -14.66 -2.11 -1.60
CA SER A 26 -15.88 -2.62 -0.98
C SER A 26 -15.73 -2.89 0.52
N ARG A 27 -14.50 -2.97 1.06
CA ARG A 27 -14.22 -3.05 2.50
C ARG A 27 -14.53 -1.74 3.21
N PHE A 28 -14.49 -0.63 2.49
CA PHE A 28 -14.71 0.73 3.00
C PHE A 28 -15.76 1.45 2.13
N PRO A 29 -17.04 1.03 2.12
CA PRO A 29 -18.03 1.56 1.19
C PRO A 29 -18.64 2.91 1.62
N ASN A 30 -18.41 3.31 2.87
CA ASN A 30 -19.05 4.49 3.47
C ASN A 30 -18.27 5.78 3.16
N GLN A 31 -18.91 6.94 3.36
CA GLN A 31 -18.24 8.25 3.18
C GLN A 31 -17.01 8.43 4.07
N ASN A 32 -16.98 7.83 5.26
CA ASN A 32 -15.82 7.86 6.14
C ASN A 32 -14.73 6.89 5.63
N GLN A 33 -13.69 7.44 5.01
CA GLN A 33 -12.54 6.71 4.43
C GLN A 33 -11.31 6.63 5.35
N THR A 34 -11.39 7.08 6.61
CA THR A 34 -10.25 7.08 7.54
C THR A 34 -9.64 5.68 7.69
N ARG A 35 -10.47 4.63 7.82
CA ARG A 35 -9.99 3.25 7.89
C ARG A 35 -9.36 2.76 6.59
N GLY A 36 -9.86 3.22 5.44
CA GLY A 36 -9.29 2.89 4.12
C GLY A 36 -7.89 3.44 3.95
N CYS A 37 -7.68 4.72 4.31
CA CYS A 37 -6.35 5.33 4.36
C CYS A 37 -5.42 4.55 5.31
N TRP A 38 -5.82 4.38 6.56
CA TRP A 38 -5.02 3.71 7.59
C TRP A 38 -4.62 2.29 7.20
N GLN A 39 -5.56 1.49 6.66
CA GLN A 39 -5.30 0.12 6.28
C GLN A 39 -4.28 0.04 5.13
N ASN A 40 -4.39 0.90 4.11
CA ASN A 40 -3.44 0.88 2.99
C ASN A 40 -2.03 1.33 3.40
N TYR A 41 -1.92 2.27 4.35
CA TYR A 41 -0.63 2.67 4.93
C TYR A 41 0.03 1.49 5.67
N LEU A 42 -0.72 0.78 6.51
CA LEU A 42 -0.22 -0.42 7.19
C LEU A 42 0.14 -1.54 6.20
N ASP A 43 -0.70 -1.78 5.20
CA ASP A 43 -0.48 -2.85 4.21
C ASP A 43 0.80 -2.60 3.41
N PHE A 44 1.11 -1.34 3.07
CA PHE A 44 2.37 -1.00 2.41
C PHE A 44 3.58 -1.43 3.26
N HIS A 45 3.65 -1.01 4.52
CA HIS A 45 4.82 -1.30 5.36
C HIS A 45 4.90 -2.76 5.79
N ARG A 46 3.76 -3.44 5.99
CA ARG A 46 3.72 -4.88 6.23
C ARG A 46 4.22 -5.65 5.02
N CYS A 47 3.77 -5.25 3.83
CA CYS A 47 4.22 -5.83 2.57
C CYS A 47 5.72 -5.63 2.39
N GLU A 48 6.21 -4.40 2.56
CA GLU A 48 7.62 -4.06 2.44
C GLU A 48 8.49 -4.90 3.40
N LYS A 49 8.11 -4.97 4.68
CA LYS A 49 8.77 -5.81 5.68
C LYS A 49 8.77 -7.29 5.29
N ALA A 50 7.63 -7.81 4.81
CA ALA A 50 7.52 -9.20 4.37
C ALA A 50 8.37 -9.50 3.13
N MET A 51 8.41 -8.60 2.14
CA MET A 51 9.20 -8.77 0.92
C MET A 51 10.70 -8.68 1.22
N ASN A 52 11.11 -7.73 2.07
CA ASN A 52 12.50 -7.61 2.52
C ASN A 52 12.95 -8.87 3.28
N THR A 53 12.10 -9.40 4.18
CA THR A 53 12.42 -10.64 4.92
C THR A 53 12.56 -11.85 3.98
N LYS A 54 11.77 -11.91 2.91
CA LYS A 54 11.80 -12.98 1.91
C LYS A 54 12.86 -12.79 0.82
N GLY A 55 13.56 -11.65 0.78
CA GLY A 55 14.46 -11.29 -0.32
C GLY A 55 13.76 -11.23 -1.69
N SER A 56 12.46 -10.93 -1.71
CA SER A 56 11.63 -10.90 -2.92
C SER A 56 11.41 -9.46 -3.40
N ASP A 57 10.98 -9.29 -4.67
CA ASP A 57 10.80 -7.97 -5.29
C ASP A 57 9.79 -7.07 -4.53
N PRO A 58 10.24 -5.99 -3.86
CA PRO A 58 9.36 -5.11 -3.09
C PRO A 58 8.43 -4.27 -3.97
N TYR A 59 8.62 -4.29 -5.29
CA TYR A 59 7.76 -3.57 -6.23
C TYR A 59 6.29 -3.98 -6.12
N VAL A 60 6.00 -5.21 -5.70
CA VAL A 60 4.61 -5.66 -5.48
C VAL A 60 3.86 -4.81 -4.45
N CYS A 61 4.56 -4.15 -3.54
CA CYS A 61 3.97 -3.32 -2.49
C CYS A 61 3.58 -1.92 -3.00
N GLN A 62 4.09 -1.50 -4.16
CA GLN A 62 3.91 -0.14 -4.69
C GLN A 62 2.46 0.22 -4.96
N TRP A 63 1.59 -0.78 -5.16
CA TRP A 63 0.15 -0.55 -5.25
C TRP A 63 -0.39 0.15 -4.00
N TYR A 64 -0.07 -0.38 -2.81
CA TYR A 64 -0.52 0.19 -1.54
C TYR A 64 0.02 1.62 -1.36
N LYS A 65 1.27 1.86 -1.77
CA LYS A 65 1.87 3.19 -1.77
C LYS A 65 1.05 4.19 -2.56
N LYS A 66 0.70 3.85 -3.81
CA LYS A 66 -0.14 4.71 -4.65
C LYS A 66 -1.51 4.96 -4.04
N VAL A 67 -2.14 3.93 -3.48
CA VAL A 67 -3.48 4.04 -2.88
C VAL A 67 -3.48 4.91 -1.64
N TYR A 68 -2.61 4.67 -0.65
CA TYR A 68 -2.61 5.50 0.56
C TYR A 68 -2.17 6.93 0.26
N SER A 69 -1.25 7.16 -0.68
CA SER A 69 -0.89 8.54 -1.10
C SER A 69 -2.06 9.29 -1.76
N SER A 70 -3.03 8.59 -2.35
CA SER A 70 -4.24 9.21 -2.91
C SER A 70 -5.35 9.43 -1.88
N LEU A 71 -5.43 8.59 -0.83
CA LEU A 71 -6.50 8.64 0.16
C LEU A 71 -6.15 9.44 1.41
N CYS A 72 -4.89 9.40 1.84
CA CYS A 72 -4.46 9.95 3.12
C CYS A 72 -4.07 11.42 2.99
N PRO A 73 -4.46 12.27 3.97
CA PRO A 73 -3.85 13.58 4.14
C PRO A 73 -2.34 13.44 4.34
N SER A 74 -1.53 14.28 3.68
CA SER A 74 -0.06 14.23 3.80
C SER A 74 0.39 14.38 5.26
N ILE A 75 -0.23 15.30 6.01
CA ILE A 75 0.05 15.54 7.43
C ILE A 75 -0.09 14.26 8.26
N TRP A 76 -1.04 13.37 7.93
CA TRP A 76 -1.18 12.11 8.65
C TRP A 76 -0.04 11.15 8.34
N VAL A 77 0.33 11.04 7.06
CA VAL A 77 1.43 10.20 6.60
C VAL A 77 2.75 10.67 7.23
N ASP A 78 3.03 11.97 7.19
CA ASP A 78 4.26 12.56 7.74
C ASP A 78 4.36 12.28 9.25
N ASN A 79 3.28 12.53 10.01
CA ASN A 79 3.23 12.22 11.44
C ASN A 79 3.42 10.72 11.73
N TRP A 80 2.81 9.84 10.94
CA TRP A 80 2.97 8.40 11.12
C TRP A 80 4.38 7.93 10.78
N ASP A 81 5.00 8.52 9.75
CA ASP A 81 6.39 8.24 9.37
C ASP A 81 7.35 8.63 10.51
N GLU A 82 7.21 9.83 11.07
CA GLU A 82 7.97 10.27 12.25
C GLU A 82 7.78 9.32 13.45
N LEU A 83 6.53 8.91 13.74
CA LEU A 83 6.26 7.98 14.83
C LEU A 83 6.89 6.60 14.58
N ARG A 84 6.97 6.14 13.33
CA ARG A 84 7.62 4.86 12.98
C ARG A 84 9.13 4.94 13.13
N GLU A 85 9.75 6.03 12.66
CA GLU A 85 11.18 6.28 12.81
C GLU A 85 11.59 6.36 14.28
N ASN A 86 10.75 6.99 15.11
CA ASN A 86 10.95 7.08 16.56
C ASN A 86 10.57 5.81 17.33
N GLY A 87 10.04 4.77 16.67
CA GLY A 87 9.61 3.53 17.32
C GLY A 87 8.36 3.65 18.20
N CYS A 88 7.63 4.76 18.09
CA CYS A 88 6.42 5.08 18.87
C CYS A 88 5.11 4.84 18.11
N PHE A 89 5.18 4.28 16.89
CA PHE A 89 4.00 4.05 16.07
C PHE A 89 3.08 2.98 16.67
N PRO A 90 1.77 3.27 16.88
CA PRO A 90 0.86 2.36 17.56
C PRO A 90 0.37 1.19 16.66
N GLY A 91 0.56 1.29 15.34
CA GLY A 91 0.12 0.27 14.41
C GLY A 91 1.09 -0.92 14.33
N LYS A 92 0.56 -2.14 14.30
CA LYS A 92 1.37 -3.36 14.12
C LYS A 92 1.84 -3.48 12.66
N ILE A 93 3.15 -3.35 12.43
CA ILE A 93 3.82 -3.52 11.13
C ILE A 93 4.66 -4.80 11.12
#